data_AF-A0A6V7HUB3-F1
#
_entry.id   AF-A0A6V7HUB3-F1
#
_cell.length_a   1.000
_cell.length_b   1.000
_cell.length_c   1.000
_cell.angle_alpha   90.00
_cell.angle_beta   90.00
_cell.angle_gamma   90.00
#
_symmetry.space_group_name_H-M   'P 1'
#
loop_
_entity.id
_entity.type
_entity.pdbx_description
1 polymer ?
#
loop_
_entity_poly.entity_id
_entity_poly.type
_entity_poly.pdbx_seq_one_letter_code
_entity_poly.pdbx_strand_id
1 'polypeptide(L)'
;LDRLFILLESGTNPVTKRAAAEQLGEAQRLHPHELHHLLSRVSVLLKSPQWDTRISAAHAIQEILSQVPVWDPEPMEESPEGSPNRECEDDKDHLTLEGFDMEKVLAKSSHLTGSAGSEYDLVIADGEQNATHG
;
A
#
# COMPACT_ATOMS: atom_id res chain seq x y z
N LEU A 1 -6.15 3.88 -18.58
CA LEU A 1 -5.49 3.28 -17.41
C LEU A 1 -5.86 1.80 -17.23
N ASP A 2 -7.15 1.42 -17.28
CA ASP A 2 -7.60 0.04 -17.04
C ASP A 2 -6.87 -1.06 -17.84
N ARG A 3 -6.54 -0.77 -19.10
CA ARG A 3 -5.77 -1.71 -19.95
C ARG A 3 -4.38 -2.03 -19.38
N LEU A 4 -3.73 -1.10 -18.70
CA LEU A 4 -2.40 -1.32 -18.09
C LEU A 4 -2.50 -2.31 -16.92
N PHE A 5 -3.55 -2.19 -16.09
CA PHE A 5 -3.80 -3.14 -15.01
C PHE A 5 -4.12 -4.54 -15.54
N ILE A 6 -4.94 -4.63 -16.60
CA ILE A 6 -5.22 -5.91 -17.27
C ILE A 6 -3.93 -6.52 -17.83
N LEU A 7 -3.01 -5.72 -18.39
CA LEU A 7 -1.74 -6.21 -18.90
C LEU A 7 -0.82 -6.72 -17.78
N LEU A 8 -0.81 -6.09 -16.61
CA LEU A 8 -0.06 -6.61 -15.44
C LEU A 8 -0.60 -7.97 -14.98
N GLU A 9 -1.92 -8.14 -14.99
CA GLU A 9 -2.57 -9.37 -14.55
C GLU A 9 -2.46 -10.50 -15.60
N SER A 10 -2.84 -10.21 -16.85
CA SER A 10 -3.07 -11.22 -17.90
C SER A 10 -2.00 -11.24 -18.99
N GLY A 11 -1.01 -10.35 -18.95
CA GLY A 11 0.08 -10.33 -19.91
C GLY A 11 0.84 -11.66 -19.91
N THR A 12 1.07 -12.26 -21.07
CA THR A 12 1.82 -13.53 -21.16
C THR A 12 3.33 -13.31 -21.30
N ASN A 13 3.74 -12.10 -21.68
CA ASN A 13 5.14 -11.74 -21.90
C ASN A 13 5.64 -10.81 -20.77
N PRO A 14 6.71 -11.19 -20.05
CA PRO A 14 7.27 -10.37 -18.96
C PRO A 14 7.72 -8.98 -19.43
N VAL A 15 8.16 -8.84 -20.69
CA VAL A 15 8.54 -7.53 -21.27
C VAL A 15 7.33 -6.61 -21.37
N THR A 16 6.18 -7.14 -21.78
CA THR A 16 4.94 -6.37 -21.87
C THR A 16 4.44 -5.96 -20.50
N LYS A 17 4.56 -6.83 -19.49
CA LYS A 17 4.21 -6.48 -18.09
C LYS A 17 5.09 -5.37 -17.56
N ARG A 18 6.40 -5.43 -17.81
CA ARG A 18 7.34 -4.37 -17.44
C ARG A 18 7.01 -3.04 -18.13
N ALA A 19 6.76 -3.06 -19.44
CA ALA A 19 6.35 -1.86 -20.16
C ALA A 19 5.03 -1.26 -19.62
N ALA A 20 4.08 -2.10 -19.19
CA ALA A 20 2.85 -1.64 -18.56
C ALA A 20 3.11 -0.98 -17.18
N ALA A 21 4.04 -1.54 -16.39
CA ALA A 21 4.48 -0.95 -15.12
C ALA A 21 5.16 0.42 -15.33
N GLU A 22 6.08 0.52 -16.29
CA GLU A 22 6.74 1.78 -16.67
C GLU A 22 5.71 2.84 -17.09
N GLN A 23 4.69 2.45 -17.88
CA GLN A 23 3.61 3.35 -18.27
C GLN A 23 2.74 3.82 -17.10
N LEU A 24 2.55 3.01 -16.06
CA LEU A 24 1.88 3.44 -14.83
C LEU A 24 2.73 4.46 -14.05
N GLY A 25 4.05 4.30 -14.04
CA GLY A 25 4.98 5.31 -13.52
C GLY A 25 4.85 6.63 -14.28
N GLU A 26 4.91 6.60 -15.60
CA GLU A 26 4.72 7.80 -16.43
C GLU A 26 3.35 8.45 -16.22
N ALA A 27 2.29 7.66 -16.02
CA ALA A 27 0.97 8.19 -15.68
C ALA A 27 0.99 8.96 -14.34
N GLN A 28 1.67 8.43 -13.32
CA GLN A 28 1.87 9.13 -12.04
C GLN A 28 2.64 10.44 -12.24
N ARG A 29 3.69 10.44 -13.07
CA ARG A 29 4.47 11.65 -13.36
C ARG A 29 3.63 12.74 -14.03
N LEU A 30 2.73 12.37 -14.94
CA LEU A 30 1.85 13.30 -15.66
C LEU A 30 0.66 13.77 -14.81
N HIS A 31 0.15 12.91 -13.92
CA HIS A 31 -1.03 13.16 -13.11
C HIS A 31 -0.79 12.83 -11.62
N PRO A 32 0.00 13.64 -10.88
CA PRO A 32 0.40 13.31 -9.51
C PRO A 32 -0.75 13.12 -8.51
N HIS A 33 -1.91 13.72 -8.78
CA HIS A 33 -3.12 13.62 -7.96
C HIS A 33 -3.79 12.24 -8.03
N GLU A 34 -3.43 11.39 -9.00
CA GLU A 34 -3.98 10.05 -9.14
C GLU A 34 -3.21 8.98 -8.34
N LEU A 35 -2.16 9.36 -7.59
CA LEU A 35 -1.30 8.42 -6.85
C LEU A 35 -2.09 7.40 -6.02
N HIS A 36 -3.00 7.88 -5.19
CA HIS A 36 -3.81 7.01 -4.33
C HIS A 36 -4.73 6.09 -5.13
N HIS A 37 -5.25 6.55 -6.26
CA HIS A 37 -6.06 5.74 -7.16
C HIS A 37 -5.22 4.62 -7.79
N LEU A 38 -4.04 4.95 -8.32
CA LEU A 38 -3.12 3.97 -8.91
C LEU A 38 -2.69 2.93 -7.87
N LEU A 39 -2.24 3.36 -6.70
CA LEU A 39 -1.80 2.45 -5.63
C LEU A 39 -2.92 1.57 -5.10
N SER A 40 -4.14 2.12 -4.93
CA SER A 40 -5.31 1.34 -4.53
C SER A 40 -5.58 0.20 -5.51
N ARG A 41 -5.52 0.49 -6.82
CA ARG A 41 -5.68 -0.52 -7.88
C ARG A 41 -4.58 -1.57 -7.87
N VAL A 42 -3.31 -1.18 -7.74
CA VAL A 42 -2.18 -2.14 -7.70
C VAL A 42 -2.20 -2.99 -6.41
N SER A 43 -2.68 -2.43 -5.30
CA SER A 43 -2.75 -3.16 -4.02
C SER A 43 -3.63 -4.42 -4.08
N VAL A 44 -4.67 -4.41 -4.93
CA VAL A 44 -5.51 -5.59 -5.19
C VAL A 44 -4.69 -6.67 -5.92
N LEU A 45 -3.84 -6.28 -6.87
CA LEU A 45 -3.01 -7.20 -7.65
C LEU A 45 -1.90 -7.86 -6.82
N LEU A 46 -1.40 -7.18 -5.77
CA LEU A 46 -0.46 -7.79 -4.81
C LEU A 46 -1.05 -9.00 -4.07
N LYS A 47 -2.37 -9.03 -3.92
CA LYS A 47 -3.11 -10.12 -3.26
C LYS A 47 -3.55 -11.21 -4.24
N SER A 48 -3.14 -11.13 -5.51
CA SER A 48 -3.50 -12.13 -6.52
C SER A 48 -2.97 -13.52 -6.13
N PRO A 49 -3.74 -14.60 -6.36
CA PRO A 49 -3.26 -15.97 -6.16
C PRO A 49 -2.09 -16.31 -7.10
N GLN A 50 -1.99 -15.62 -8.25
CA GLN A 50 -0.94 -15.84 -9.23
C GLN A 50 0.37 -15.17 -8.81
N TRP A 51 1.42 -15.97 -8.63
CA TRP A 51 2.77 -15.50 -8.29
C TRP A 51 3.27 -14.40 -9.24
N ASP A 52 3.15 -14.63 -10.55
CA ASP A 52 3.68 -13.72 -11.57
C ASP A 52 2.96 -12.35 -11.57
N THR A 53 1.66 -12.34 -11.26
CA THR A 53 0.88 -11.11 -11.06
C THR A 53 1.38 -10.33 -9.85
N ARG A 54 1.73 -11.01 -8.74
CA ARG A 54 2.30 -10.35 -7.56
C ARG A 54 3.65 -9.69 -7.87
N ILE A 55 4.52 -10.37 -8.62
CA ILE A 55 5.81 -9.82 -9.06
C ILE A 55 5.61 -8.59 -9.96
N SER A 56 4.68 -8.69 -10.91
CA SER A 56 4.37 -7.59 -11.83
C SER A 56 3.76 -6.38 -11.13
N ALA A 57 2.89 -6.61 -10.15
CA ALA A 57 2.33 -5.57 -9.29
C ALA A 57 3.41 -4.88 -8.44
N ALA A 58 4.36 -5.63 -7.87
CA ALA A 58 5.48 -5.06 -7.14
C ALA A 58 6.35 -4.14 -8.03
N HIS A 59 6.62 -4.57 -9.26
CA HIS A 59 7.31 -3.72 -10.24
C HIS A 59 6.51 -2.45 -10.57
N ALA A 60 5.20 -2.55 -10.74
CA ALA A 60 4.36 -1.36 -10.96
C ALA A 60 4.42 -0.38 -9.79
N ILE A 61 4.41 -0.86 -8.54
CA ILE A 61 4.59 0.01 -7.36
C ILE A 61 5.95 0.70 -7.40
N GLN A 62 7.03 -0.03 -7.71
CA GLN A 62 8.37 0.54 -7.81
C GLN A 62 8.40 1.68 -8.85
N GLU A 63 7.87 1.45 -10.05
CA GLU A 63 7.86 2.46 -11.11
C GLU A 63 6.98 3.67 -10.74
N ILE A 64 5.81 3.47 -10.13
CA ILE A 64 4.97 4.55 -9.62
C ILE A 64 5.70 5.38 -8.58
N LEU A 65 6.28 4.74 -7.55
CA LEU A 65 6.98 5.43 -6.47
C LEU A 65 8.24 6.14 -6.92
N SER A 66 8.91 5.64 -7.97
CA SER A 66 10.08 6.32 -8.57
C SER A 66 9.77 7.73 -9.10
N GLN A 67 8.49 8.00 -9.42
CA GLN A 67 8.00 9.27 -9.93
C GLN A 67 7.39 10.17 -8.85
N VAL A 68 7.33 9.69 -7.60
CA VAL A 68 6.85 10.47 -6.45
C VAL A 68 8.02 11.25 -5.85
N PRO A 69 7.89 12.56 -5.58
CA PRO A 69 8.95 13.33 -4.94
C PRO A 69 9.28 12.74 -3.57
N VAL A 70 10.58 12.71 -3.23
CA VAL A 70 11.05 12.24 -1.93
C VAL A 70 10.42 13.09 -0.83
N TRP A 71 9.81 12.44 0.15
CA TRP A 71 9.31 13.09 1.34
C TRP A 71 10.47 13.41 2.28
N ASP A 72 10.77 14.71 2.42
CA ASP A 72 11.83 15.23 3.30
C ASP A 72 11.27 16.40 4.12
N PRO A 73 10.52 16.13 5.20
CA PRO A 73 9.98 17.17 6.06
C PRO A 73 11.10 17.76 6.92
N GLU A 74 11.17 19.09 6.97
CA GLU A 74 12.07 19.76 7.92
C GLU A 74 11.68 19.38 9.36
N PRO A 75 12.66 19.11 10.24
CA PRO A 75 12.41 18.91 11.66
C PRO A 75 11.67 20.14 12.18
N MET A 76 10.50 19.91 12.79
CA MET A 76 9.74 21.00 13.39
C MET A 76 10.58 21.58 14.53
N GLU A 77 11.07 22.81 14.39
CA GLU A 77 11.67 23.52 15.53
C GLU A 77 10.57 23.70 16.58
N GLU A 78 10.79 23.13 17.75
CA GLU A 78 9.93 23.36 18.90
C GLU A 78 9.99 24.84 19.25
N SER A 79 8.96 25.60 18.86
CA SER A 79 8.82 27.00 19.28
C SER A 79 8.78 27.05 20.80
N PRO A 80 9.59 27.91 21.46
CA PRO A 80 9.57 28.09 22.91
C PRO A 80 8.25 28.71 23.41
N GLU A 81 7.35 29.13 22.52
CA GLU A 81 6.02 29.62 22.85
C GLU A 81 4.98 28.51 22.63
N GLY A 82 4.68 27.81 23.73
CA GLY A 82 3.86 26.62 23.77
C GLY A 82 2.45 26.79 23.21
N SER A 83 2.07 25.82 22.39
CA SER A 83 0.71 25.29 22.34
C SER A 83 0.73 23.94 23.08
N PRO A 84 0.10 23.78 24.25
CA PRO A 84 0.26 22.58 25.08
C PRO A 84 -0.66 21.44 24.64
N ASN A 85 -0.89 21.27 23.33
CA ASN A 85 -1.91 20.33 22.85
C ASN A 85 -1.51 19.56 21.58
N ARG A 86 -0.23 19.20 21.49
CA ARG A 86 0.17 17.96 20.82
C ARG A 86 0.98 17.17 21.82
N GLU A 87 0.29 16.62 22.81
CA GLU A 87 0.72 15.33 23.32
C GLU A 87 0.86 14.45 22.06
N CYS A 88 2.08 14.03 21.74
CA CYS A 88 2.27 12.88 20.88
C CYS A 88 1.54 11.74 21.61
N GLU A 89 0.27 11.54 21.26
CA GLU A 89 -0.51 10.45 21.78
C GLU A 89 0.23 9.16 21.40
N ASP A 90 0.82 8.56 22.42
CA ASP A 90 1.25 7.17 22.54
C ASP A 90 2.56 6.72 21.84
N ASP A 91 3.70 7.03 22.46
CA ASP A 91 4.92 6.24 22.33
C ASP A 91 4.75 4.76 22.76
N LYS A 92 3.61 4.39 23.38
CA LYS A 92 3.35 3.01 23.81
C LYS A 92 2.91 2.07 22.69
N ASP A 93 2.40 2.61 21.59
CA ASP A 93 1.96 1.81 20.43
C ASP A 93 3.11 1.54 19.43
N HIS A 94 4.28 2.14 19.65
CA HIS A 94 5.45 1.95 18.81
C HIS A 94 6.28 0.74 19.26
N LEU A 95 6.53 -0.18 18.33
CA LEU A 95 7.47 -1.27 18.54
C LEU A 95 8.91 -0.72 18.50
N THR A 96 9.69 -0.99 19.54
CA THR A 96 11.12 -0.66 19.57
C THR A 96 11.97 -1.91 19.36
N LEU A 97 13.09 -1.74 18.65
CA LEU A 97 14.05 -2.83 18.46
C LEU A 97 14.71 -3.25 19.79
N GLU A 98 14.91 -2.32 20.72
CA GLU A 98 15.45 -2.61 22.06
C GLU A 98 14.49 -3.49 22.88
N GLY A 99 13.18 -3.33 22.70
CA GLY A 99 12.16 -4.15 23.34
C GLY A 99 11.89 -5.49 22.66
N PHE A 100 12.56 -5.80 21.54
CA PHE A 100 12.36 -7.04 20.81
C PHE A 100 12.91 -8.25 21.60
N ASP A 101 12.01 -9.19 21.91
CA ASP A 101 12.32 -10.41 22.65
C ASP A 101 11.83 -11.63 21.86
N MET A 102 12.77 -12.37 21.28
CA MET A 102 12.50 -13.54 20.46
C MET A 102 11.75 -14.64 21.24
N GLU A 103 12.09 -14.87 22.50
CA GLU A 103 11.46 -15.94 23.30
C GLU A 103 9.99 -15.61 23.55
N LYS A 104 9.68 -14.34 23.86
CA LYS A 104 8.30 -13.88 24.02
C LYS A 104 7.51 -13.96 22.71
N VAL A 105 8.13 -13.59 21.58
CA VAL A 105 7.49 -13.67 20.26
C VAL A 105 7.15 -15.12 19.94
N LEU A 106 8.11 -16.04 20.03
CA LEU A 106 7.88 -17.45 19.72
C LEU A 106 6.84 -18.10 20.66
N ALA A 107 6.81 -17.72 21.93
CA ALA A 107 5.85 -18.26 22.89
C ALA A 107 4.41 -17.75 22.71
N LYS A 108 4.23 -16.53 22.17
CA LYS A 108 2.92 -15.84 22.13
C LYS A 108 2.39 -15.57 20.72
N SER A 109 3.20 -15.72 19.68
CA SER A 109 2.80 -15.41 18.30
C SER A 109 1.77 -16.40 17.74
N SER A 110 0.90 -15.93 16.87
CA SER A 110 0.11 -16.79 15.99
C SER A 110 1.00 -17.41 14.91
N HIS A 111 0.78 -18.68 14.60
CA HIS A 111 1.53 -19.37 13.55
C HIS A 111 1.04 -18.90 12.18
N LEU A 112 1.92 -18.27 11.41
CA LEU A 112 1.66 -17.92 10.01
C LEU A 112 1.93 -19.14 9.13
N THR A 113 0.87 -19.89 8.80
CA THR A 113 0.94 -21.07 7.92
C THR A 113 0.50 -20.73 6.50
N GLY A 114 0.55 -21.72 5.60
CA GLY A 114 0.06 -21.55 4.23
C GLY A 114 -1.41 -21.15 4.22
N SER A 115 -1.69 -19.97 3.68
CA SER A 115 -3.05 -19.46 3.51
C SER A 115 -3.68 -19.97 2.22
N ALA A 116 -4.99 -20.25 2.26
CA ALA A 116 -5.80 -20.54 1.08
C ALA A 116 -6.16 -19.28 0.27
N GLY A 117 -5.90 -18.08 0.81
CA GLY A 117 -6.10 -16.79 0.14
C GLY A 117 -7.51 -16.22 0.22
N SER A 118 -8.47 -16.96 0.79
CA SER A 118 -9.88 -16.53 0.92
C SER A 118 -10.08 -15.35 1.88
N GLU A 119 -9.13 -15.08 2.77
CA GLU A 119 -9.16 -13.89 3.64
C GLU A 119 -8.95 -12.57 2.86
N TYR A 120 -8.49 -12.65 1.61
CA TYR A 120 -8.28 -11.49 0.75
C TYR A 120 -9.43 -11.27 -0.24
N ASP A 121 -10.43 -12.15 -0.29
CA ASP A 121 -11.63 -11.95 -1.09
C ASP A 121 -12.39 -10.75 -0.52
N LEU A 122 -12.25 -9.60 -1.19
CA LEU A 122 -12.87 -8.35 -0.79
C LEU A 122 -14.39 -8.51 -0.83
N VAL A 123 -15.03 -8.64 0.34
CA VAL A 123 -16.44 -8.30 0.49
C VAL A 123 -16.52 -6.79 0.33
N ILE A 124 -16.77 -6.31 -0.88
CA ILE A 124 -17.22 -4.94 -1.08
C ILE A 124 -18.57 -4.87 -0.37
N ALA A 125 -18.57 -4.41 0.88
CA ALA A 125 -19.80 -4.00 1.53
C ALA A 125 -20.33 -2.83 0.69
N ASP A 126 -21.37 -3.08 -0.11
CA ASP A 126 -22.10 -2.04 -0.80
C ASP A 126 -22.45 -0.97 0.23
N GLY A 127 -21.97 0.25 -0.01
CA GLY A 127 -22.16 1.36 0.91
C GLY A 127 -23.63 1.56 1.22
N GLU A 128 -23.94 1.76 2.50
CA GLU A 128 -25.24 2.23 2.98
C GLU A 128 -25.54 3.61 2.36
N GLN A 129 -26.14 3.60 1.18
CA GLN A 129 -26.90 4.72 0.65
C GLN A 129 -28.36 4.27 0.63
N ASN A 130 -29.07 4.52 1.73
CA ASN A 130 -30.50 4.83 1.76
C ASN A 130 -30.99 4.94 3.21
N ALA A 131 -30.74 6.09 3.85
CA ALA A 131 -31.58 6.56 4.96
C ALA A 131 -31.36 8.05 5.22
N THR A 132 -32.03 8.90 4.45
CA THR A 132 -32.56 10.16 5.00
C THR A 132 -33.93 10.40 4.37
N HIS A 133 -34.94 10.27 5.23
CA HIS A 133 -36.35 10.42 4.97
C HIS A 133 -36.69 11.86 4.54
N GLY A 134 -37.77 11.99 3.76
CA GLY A 134 -38.51 13.25 3.60
C GLY A 134 -39.44 13.55 4.77
#